data_AF-A0A1E2VDQ8-F1
#
_entry.id   AF-A0A1E2VDQ8-F1
#
_cell.length_a   1.000
_cell.length_b   1.000
_cell.length_c   1.000
_cell.angle_alpha   90.00
_cell.angle_beta   90.00
_cell.angle_gamma   90.00
#
_symmetry.space_group_name_H-M   'P 1'
#
loop_
_entity.id
_entity.type
_entity.pdbx_description
1 polymer ?
#
loop_
_entity_poly.entity_id
_entity_poly.type
_entity_poly.pdbx_seq_one_letter_code
_entity_poly.pdbx_strand_id
1 'polypeptide(L)' 'MKRGVVLPATAVGWSLLLAFLGTLILGVWPVIGWVNQQPMWWGLPAILVWSYGIVLVSCLVMAWANRVVEQDDDQ' A
#
# COMPACT_ATOMS: atom_id res chain seq x y z
N MET A 1 -13.40 14.65 24.41
CA MET A 1 -13.60 14.67 22.94
C MET A 1 -13.11 13.35 22.37
N LYS A 2 -13.99 12.35 22.24
CA LYS A 2 -13.63 11.05 21.65
C LYS A 2 -13.98 11.10 20.16
N ARG A 3 -13.04 11.57 19.33
CA ARG A 3 -13.09 11.34 17.88
C ARG A 3 -12.83 9.85 17.70
N GLY A 4 -13.91 9.06 17.68
CA GLY A 4 -13.85 7.64 17.35
C GLY A 4 -13.28 7.50 15.95
N VAL A 5 -12.51 6.43 15.75
CA VAL A 5 -11.95 6.01 14.46
C VAL A 5 -12.89 6.37 13.31
N VAL A 6 -12.44 7.22 12.39
CA VAL A 6 -13.23 7.61 11.22
C VAL A 6 -13.10 6.47 10.22
N LEU A 7 -14.17 5.71 10.04
CA LEU A 7 -14.23 4.65 9.03
C LEU A 7 -14.71 5.22 7.70
N PRO A 8 -14.24 4.69 6.56
CA PRO A 8 -14.77 5.07 5.26
C PRO A 8 -16.26 4.72 5.16
N ALA A 9 -17.07 5.69 4.73
CA ALA A 9 -18.51 5.52 4.52
C ALA A 9 -18.86 4.96 3.12
N THR A 10 -17.92 5.05 2.16
CA THR A 10 -18.12 4.66 0.76
C THR A 10 -17.36 3.38 0.42
N ALA A 11 -17.88 2.62 -0.56
CA ALA A 11 -17.22 1.42 -1.08
C ALA A 11 -15.82 1.73 -1.65
N VAL A 12 -15.65 2.92 -2.22
CA VAL A 12 -14.36 3.40 -2.73
C VAL A 12 -13.37 3.64 -1.58
N GLY A 13 -13.80 4.32 -0.50
CA GLY A 13 -12.97 4.51 0.68
C GLY A 13 -12.56 3.19 1.35
N TRP A 14 -13.44 2.19 1.37
CA TRP A 14 -13.10 0.84 1.82
C TRP A 14 -12.05 0.17 0.93
N SER A 15 -12.17 0.29 -0.40
CA SER A 15 -11.17 -0.27 -1.33
C SER A 15 -9.80 0.40 -1.19
N LEU A 16 -9.75 1.70 -0.93
CA LEU A 16 -8.53 2.46 -0.62
C LEU A 16 -7.86 1.98 0.66
N LEU A 17 -8.66 1.81 1.72
CA LEU A 17 -8.17 1.29 3.00
C LEU A 17 -7.62 -0.13 2.83
N LEU A 18 -8.32 -1.01 2.11
CA LEU A 18 -7.87 -2.36 1.79
C LEU A 18 -6.58 -2.36 0.95
N ALA A 19 -6.45 -1.48 -0.05
CA ALA A 19 -5.26 -1.35 -0.88
C ALA A 19 -4.05 -0.89 -0.05
N PHE A 20 -4.25 0.09 0.83
CA PHE A 20 -3.20 0.56 1.74
C PHE A 20 -2.79 -0.52 2.73
N LEU A 21 -3.75 -1.21 3.35
CA LEU A 21 -3.49 -2.30 4.29
C LEU A 21 -2.79 -3.48 3.61
N GLY A 22 -3.18 -3.81 2.37
CA GLY A 22 -2.52 -4.81 1.55
C GLY A 22 -1.07 -4.43 1.24
N THR A 23 -0.82 -3.16 0.94
CA THR A 23 0.55 -2.63 0.72
C THR A 23 1.40 -2.74 1.98
N LEU A 24 0.82 -2.44 3.16
CA LEU A 24 1.49 -2.63 4.44
C LEU A 24 1.80 -4.11 4.70
N ILE A 25 0.87 -5.03 4.46
CA ILE A 25 1.10 -6.47 4.65
C ILE A 25 2.20 -6.98 3.69
N LEU A 26 2.20 -6.52 2.44
CA LEU A 26 3.24 -6.84 1.45
C LEU A 26 4.62 -6.26 1.82
N GLY A 27 4.65 -5.13 2.54
CA GLY A 27 5.87 -4.48 3.02
C GLY A 27 6.39 -4.99 4.36
N VAL A 28 5.51 -5.41 5.29
CA VAL A 28 5.83 -5.75 6.69
C VAL A 28 6.24 -7.22 6.84
N TRP A 29 7.14 -7.72 5.97
CA TRP A 29 7.96 -8.92 6.20
C TRP A 29 7.49 -10.31 5.69
N PRO A 30 6.21 -10.73 5.57
CA PRO A 30 5.90 -12.15 5.27
C PRO A 30 6.36 -12.58 3.88
N VAL A 31 6.56 -11.63 2.95
CA VAL A 31 6.97 -11.90 1.57
C VAL A 31 8.50 -12.05 1.44
N ILE A 32 9.27 -11.55 2.41
CA ILE A 32 10.74 -11.61 2.37
C ILE A 32 11.19 -13.08 2.42
N GLY A 33 10.50 -13.95 3.15
CA GLY A 33 10.79 -15.39 3.14
C GLY A 33 10.54 -16.08 1.78
N TRP A 34 9.70 -15.50 0.92
CA TRP A 34 9.43 -15.99 -0.43
C TRP A 34 10.42 -15.44 -1.47
N VAL A 35 10.86 -14.19 -1.30
CA VAL A 35 11.84 -13.54 -2.22
C VAL A 35 13.28 -13.90 -1.86
N ASN A 36 13.57 -14.16 -0.58
CA ASN A 36 14.89 -14.48 -0.07
C ASN A 36 15.21 -15.99 -0.12
N GLN A 37 14.89 -16.66 -1.24
CA GLN A 37 15.40 -18.01 -1.47
C GLN A 37 16.87 -17.91 -1.91
N GLN A 38 17.77 -18.42 -1.07
CA GLN A 38 19.22 -18.34 -1.21
C GLN A 38 19.69 -18.83 -2.58
N PRO A 39 20.21 -17.91 -3.42
CA PRO A 39 21.64 -17.96 -3.67
C PRO A 39 22.26 -16.59 -3.40
N MET A 40 23.19 -16.61 -2.44
CA MET A 40 24.12 -15.65 -1.83
C MET A 40 24.44 -14.28 -2.50
N TRP A 41 24.00 -13.97 -3.72
CA TRP A 41 24.33 -12.72 -4.44
C TRP A 41 23.12 -11.87 -4.86
N TRP A 42 21.92 -12.44 -4.96
CA TRP A 42 20.75 -11.73 -5.52
C TRP A 42 19.71 -11.25 -4.49
N GLY A 43 19.87 -11.61 -3.21
CA GLY A 43 18.93 -11.20 -2.16
C GLY A 43 18.84 -9.69 -1.97
N LEU A 44 19.99 -9.00 -1.91
CA LEU A 44 20.06 -7.55 -1.72
C LEU A 44 19.43 -6.75 -2.89
N PRO A 45 19.79 -7.03 -4.17
CA PRO A 45 19.13 -6.39 -5.32
C PRO A 45 17.62 -6.66 -5.38
N ALA A 46 17.19 -7.89 -5.08
CA ALA A 46 15.78 -8.26 -5.11
C ALA A 46 14.97 -7.52 -4.04
N ILE A 47 15.51 -7.38 -2.82
CA ILE A 47 14.90 -6.60 -1.73
C ILE A 47 14.81 -5.11 -2.12
N LEU A 48 15.83 -4.56 -2.76
CA LEU A 48 15.81 -3.19 -3.28
C LEU A 48 14.67 -2.99 -4.28
N VAL A 49 14.60 -3.82 -5.32
CA VAL A 49 13.53 -3.75 -6.34
C VAL A 49 12.15 -3.91 -5.70
N TRP A 50 11.99 -4.84 -4.75
CA TRP A 50 10.74 -5.04 -4.02
C TRP A 50 10.36 -3.79 -3.21
N SER A 51 11.31 -3.18 -2.51
CA SER A 51 11.08 -1.97 -1.73
C SER A 51 10.63 -0.80 -2.61
N TYR A 52 11.27 -0.60 -3.76
CA TYR A 52 10.81 0.39 -4.76
C TYR A 52 9.41 0.06 -5.28
N GLY A 53 9.10 -1.22 -5.50
CA GLY A 53 7.75 -1.66 -5.85
C GLY A 53 6.70 -1.25 -4.82
N ILE A 54 6.96 -1.48 -3.53
CA ILE A 54 6.06 -1.08 -2.44
C ILE A 54 5.88 0.45 -2.38
N VAL A 55 6.95 1.22 -2.55
CA VAL A 55 6.88 2.69 -2.58
C VAL A 55 6.02 3.16 -3.77
N LEU A 56 6.23 2.60 -4.96
CA LEU A 56 5.44 2.95 -6.15
C LEU A 56 3.96 2.60 -5.96
N VAL A 57 3.64 1.42 -5.42
CA VAL A 57 2.26 1.04 -5.11
C VAL A 57 1.66 2.00 -4.09
N SER A 58 2.40 2.39 -3.06
CA SER A 58 1.93 3.38 -2.07
C SER A 58 1.62 4.73 -2.73
N CYS A 59 2.50 5.21 -3.61
CA CYS A 59 2.26 6.44 -4.37
C CYS A 59 1.04 6.33 -5.29
N LEU A 60 0.85 5.20 -5.97
CA LEU A 60 -0.32 4.96 -6.82
C LEU A 60 -1.62 4.92 -6.03
N VAL A 61 -1.63 4.25 -4.87
CA VAL A 61 -2.79 4.22 -3.97
C VAL A 61 -3.13 5.63 -3.50
N MET A 62 -2.13 6.44 -3.13
CA MET A 62 -2.35 7.83 -2.70
C MET A 62 -2.82 8.72 -3.84
N ALA A 63 -2.25 8.58 -5.04
CA ALA A 63 -2.69 9.32 -6.22
C ALA A 63 -4.12 8.96 -6.63
N TRP A 64 -4.49 7.69 -6.50
CA TRP A 64 -5.86 7.24 -6.72
C TRP A 64 -6.81 7.78 -5.64
N ALA A 65 -6.38 7.77 -4.37
CA ALA A 65 -7.13 8.37 -3.26
C ALA A 65 -7.45 9.84 -3.53
N ASN A 66 -6.43 10.61 -3.91
CA ASN A 66 -6.58 12.03 -4.18
C ASN A 66 -7.55 12.27 -5.35
N ARG A 67 -7.46 11.47 -6.42
CA ARG A 67 -8.40 11.58 -7.55
C ARG A 67 -9.85 11.29 -7.15
N VAL A 68 -10.08 10.32 -6.28
CA VAL A 68 -11.42 9.99 -5.79
C VAL A 68 -11.96 11.13 -4.93
N VAL A 69 -11.16 11.68 -4.02
CA VAL A 69 -11.56 12.81 -3.17
C VAL A 69 -11.87 14.05 -4.01
N GLU A 70 -11.03 14.35 -5.01
CA GLU A 70 -11.24 15.51 -5.89
C GLU A 70 -12.53 15.37 -6.74
N GLN A 71 -12.88 14.15 -7.15
CA GLN A 71 -14.16 13.88 -7.82
C GLN A 71 -15.40 14.04 -6.91
N ASP A 72 -15.28 13.74 -5.62
CA ASP A 72 -16.35 13.94 -4.63
C ASP A 72 -16.49 15.43 -4.24
N ASP A 73 -15.41 16.20 -4.20
CA ASP A 73 -15.43 17.65 -3.89
C ASP A 73 -15.98 18.52 -5.05
N ASP A 74 -15.85 18.05 -6.30
CA ASP A 74 -16.35 18.73 -7.50
C ASP A 74 -17.86 18.45 -7.81
N GLN A 75 -18.53 17.62 -7.01
CA GLN A 75 -19.98 17.33 -7.10
C GLN A 75 -20.84 18.17 -6.15
#